data_AF-A0A9D4IP79-F1
#
_entry.id   AF-A0A9D4IP79-F1
#
_cell.length_a   1.000
_cell.length_b   1.000
_cell.length_c   1.000
_cell.angle_alpha   90.00
_cell.angle_beta   90.00
_cell.angle_gamma   90.00
#
_symmetry.space_group_name_H-M   'P 1'
#
loop_
_entity.id
_entity.type
_entity.pdbx_description
1 polymer ?
#
loop_
_entity_poly.entity_id
_entity_poly.type
_entity_poly.pdbx_seq_one_letter_code
_entity_poly.pdbx_strand_id
1 'polypeptide(L)'
;MDLMHTEQASPSMDDPIAIESDASLNLHLSLDEETRTTRIVVRRMNLMNDMLDQFSDDSIIETTFRVDVVGEQAVDEDGAFRDVLSGFWGEVIDRFFVGVDQAAPVFSGATPTSIWEAIGRILYVGLVQLGYLPLRFGLASLIFGVFGALHDDHLLLSWIGSLGGLEREVMSQAIDVGVRNCDRGILCDILGRHAVPELPTDINMRRLALQCAEVQFVAGAMYPLHRMRLERLRPHLISPSHTMGIIERLRPSSRAVSEMIQTEATNSDEERVLGYLRRFIRDINSDLLRLFLSVC
;
A
#
# COMPACT_ATOMS: atom_id res chain seq x y z
N MET A 1 23.73 47.72 29.45
CA MET A 1 22.46 47.95 28.72
C MET A 1 22.66 47.22 27.41
N ASP A 2 22.54 45.90 27.51
CA ASP A 2 23.15 44.95 26.59
C ASP A 2 22.22 44.58 25.45
N LEU A 3 22.78 44.61 24.24
CA LEU A 3 22.18 44.13 23.00
C LEU A 3 22.33 42.59 22.96
N MET A 4 21.25 41.85 23.19
CA MET A 4 21.19 40.42 22.87
C MET A 4 20.59 40.23 21.47
N HIS A 5 21.47 39.98 20.51
CA HIS A 5 21.12 39.23 19.30
C HIS A 5 20.99 37.75 19.69
N THR A 6 19.84 37.14 19.40
CA THR A 6 19.66 35.69 19.51
C THR A 6 19.75 35.12 18.09
N GLU A 7 20.90 34.51 17.78
CA GLU A 7 21.09 33.62 16.63
C GLU A 7 20.21 32.38 16.80
N GLN A 8 19.30 32.14 15.87
CA GLN A 8 18.65 30.84 15.71
C GLN A 8 19.54 29.98 14.79
N ALA A 9 20.14 28.94 15.37
CA ALA A 9 20.88 27.93 14.63
C ALA A 9 19.91 27.03 13.85
N SER A 10 20.13 26.93 12.54
CA SER A 10 19.52 25.91 11.67
C SER A 10 20.07 24.52 12.03
N PRO A 11 19.25 23.46 12.07
CA PRO A 11 19.76 22.11 12.30
C PRO A 11 20.46 21.60 11.02
N SER A 12 21.72 21.20 11.18
CA SER A 12 22.57 20.62 10.14
C SER A 12 22.08 19.22 9.73
N MET A 13 21.95 19.00 8.43
CA MET A 13 21.97 17.67 7.81
C MET A 13 23.39 17.12 7.95
N ASP A 14 23.56 16.05 8.72
CA ASP A 14 24.56 14.98 8.53
C ASP A 14 24.70 14.22 9.85
N ASP A 15 23.73 13.35 10.14
CA ASP A 15 23.97 12.21 11.03
C ASP A 15 23.70 10.93 10.23
N PRO A 16 24.65 9.99 10.15
CA PRO A 16 24.50 8.77 9.37
C PRO A 16 23.44 7.88 10.00
N ILE A 17 22.47 7.47 9.18
CA ILE A 17 21.43 6.50 9.52
C ILE A 17 22.12 5.18 9.85
N ALA A 18 22.26 4.87 11.13
CA ALA A 18 22.56 3.52 11.60
C ALA A 18 21.34 2.65 11.31
N ILE A 19 21.39 1.90 10.21
CA ILE A 19 20.44 0.83 9.93
C ILE A 19 20.86 -0.33 10.84
N GLU A 20 20.25 -0.41 12.02
CA GLU A 20 20.30 -1.61 12.83
C GLU A 20 19.59 -2.74 12.07
N SER A 21 20.43 -3.53 11.40
CA SER A 21 20.14 -4.89 10.96
C SER A 21 20.02 -5.77 12.20
N ASP A 22 18.80 -6.00 12.69
CA ASP A 22 18.24 -7.33 12.98
C ASP A 22 16.91 -7.17 13.74
N ALA A 23 15.80 -7.24 13.02
CA ALA A 23 14.50 -7.53 13.61
C ALA A 23 13.62 -8.12 12.51
N SER A 24 13.45 -9.43 12.54
CA SER A 24 12.26 -10.07 11.98
C SER A 24 11.06 -9.20 12.34
N LEU A 25 10.16 -8.95 11.39
CA LEU A 25 8.84 -8.40 11.67
C LEU A 25 8.05 -9.41 12.50
N ASN A 26 8.44 -9.63 13.74
CA ASN A 26 7.63 -10.30 14.73
C ASN A 26 6.62 -9.25 15.22
N LEU A 27 5.70 -8.88 14.32
CA LEU A 27 4.41 -8.36 14.71
C LEU A 27 3.47 -9.52 15.11
N HIS A 28 4.03 -10.63 15.58
CA HIS A 28 3.25 -11.64 16.28
C HIS A 28 3.10 -11.12 17.70
N LEU A 29 2.03 -10.38 17.93
CA LEU A 29 1.59 -10.08 19.29
C LEU A 29 1.50 -11.43 20.02
N SER A 30 2.26 -11.58 21.10
CA SER A 30 1.91 -12.54 22.15
C SER A 30 0.62 -12.02 22.79
N LEU A 31 -0.51 -12.31 22.15
CA LEU A 31 -1.83 -12.02 22.69
C LEU A 31 -2.12 -13.08 23.76
N ASP A 32 -2.52 -12.63 24.94
CA ASP A 32 -2.95 -13.49 26.04
C ASP A 32 -3.92 -14.59 25.54
N GLU A 33 -3.78 -15.80 26.10
CA GLU A 33 -4.45 -17.04 25.69
C GLU A 33 -6.00 -17.03 25.77
N GLU A 34 -6.64 -15.89 26.06
CA GLU A 34 -8.10 -15.72 26.06
C GLU A 34 -8.63 -14.80 24.93
N THR A 35 -7.88 -14.61 23.84
CA THR A 35 -8.44 -13.94 22.65
C THR A 35 -9.51 -14.82 21.98
N ARG A 36 -10.75 -14.32 21.96
CA ARG A 36 -11.89 -14.96 21.30
C ARG A 36 -11.55 -15.15 19.82
N THR A 37 -11.21 -16.37 19.43
CA THR A 37 -10.96 -16.70 18.03
C THR A 37 -12.29 -16.91 17.31
N THR A 38 -12.54 -16.12 16.28
CA THR A 38 -13.74 -16.22 15.44
C THR A 38 -13.38 -16.78 14.07
N ARG A 39 -14.14 -17.78 13.60
CA ARG A 39 -14.01 -18.30 12.24
C ARG A 39 -14.92 -17.55 11.31
N ILE A 40 -14.37 -17.03 10.21
CA ILE A 40 -15.14 -16.44 9.11
C ILE A 40 -15.17 -17.40 7.95
N VAL A 41 -16.38 -17.60 7.40
CA VAL A 41 -16.59 -18.48 6.24
C VAL A 41 -16.72 -17.61 5.01
N VAL A 42 -15.91 -17.88 3.99
CA VAL A 42 -15.87 -17.10 2.74
C VAL A 42 -15.91 -18.00 1.51
N ARG A 43 -16.43 -17.48 0.40
CA ARG A 43 -16.47 -18.15 -0.90
C ARG A 43 -15.60 -17.39 -1.89
N ARG A 44 -14.71 -18.07 -2.62
CA ARG A 44 -13.82 -17.42 -3.61
C ARG A 44 -14.57 -16.56 -4.63
N MET A 45 -15.72 -17.03 -5.11
CA MET A 45 -16.52 -16.31 -6.11
C MET A 45 -17.35 -15.14 -5.55
N ASN A 46 -17.33 -14.92 -4.22
CA ASN A 46 -18.09 -13.86 -3.55
C ASN A 46 -17.27 -13.20 -2.43
N LEU A 47 -15.94 -13.21 -2.59
CA LEU A 47 -15.01 -12.96 -1.50
C LEU A 47 -15.15 -11.54 -0.95
N MET A 48 -15.24 -10.53 -1.82
CA MET A 48 -15.47 -9.15 -1.42
C MET A 48 -16.72 -8.99 -0.54
N ASN A 49 -17.86 -9.52 -0.97
CA ASN A 49 -19.12 -9.35 -0.24
C ASN A 49 -19.11 -10.13 1.08
N ASP A 50 -18.62 -11.38 1.06
CA ASP A 50 -18.50 -12.20 2.27
C ASP A 50 -17.62 -11.49 3.32
N MET A 51 -16.49 -10.92 2.91
CA MET A 51 -15.61 -10.15 3.80
C MET A 51 -16.28 -8.86 4.30
N LEU A 52 -16.93 -8.08 3.44
CA LEU A 52 -17.61 -6.85 3.85
C LEU A 52 -18.72 -7.11 4.87
N ASP A 53 -19.48 -8.20 4.69
CA ASP A 53 -20.54 -8.61 5.61
C ASP A 53 -19.99 -9.06 6.97
N GLN A 54 -18.94 -9.89 6.96
CA GLN A 54 -18.29 -10.35 8.20
C GLN A 54 -17.67 -9.20 8.99
N PHE A 55 -17.17 -8.17 8.27
CA PHE A 55 -16.55 -7.01 8.90
C PHE A 55 -17.50 -5.83 9.11
N SER A 56 -18.81 -6.06 9.11
CA SER A 56 -19.83 -5.02 9.23
C SER A 56 -20.03 -4.49 10.67
N ASP A 57 -19.75 -5.29 11.69
CA ASP A 57 -19.80 -4.89 13.11
C ASP A 57 -18.46 -4.29 13.57
N ASP A 58 -18.48 -3.26 14.41
CA ASP A 58 -17.27 -2.64 14.96
C ASP A 58 -16.67 -3.44 16.13
N SER A 59 -17.45 -4.30 16.77
CA SER A 59 -17.01 -5.13 17.90
C SER A 59 -15.91 -6.15 17.55
N ILE A 60 -15.72 -6.40 16.26
CA ILE A 60 -14.81 -7.41 15.71
C ILE A 60 -13.32 -7.04 15.82
N ILE A 61 -13.00 -5.77 16.09
CA ILE A 61 -11.61 -5.25 16.03
C ILE A 61 -10.68 -5.88 17.07
N GLU A 62 -11.25 -6.39 18.17
CA GLU A 62 -10.51 -7.05 19.27
C GLU A 62 -10.53 -8.58 19.16
N THR A 63 -10.98 -9.12 18.03
CA THR A 63 -11.16 -10.54 17.79
C THR A 63 -10.03 -11.08 16.90
N THR A 64 -9.52 -12.26 17.22
CA THR A 64 -8.59 -13.00 16.35
C THR A 64 -9.39 -13.79 15.32
N PHE A 65 -9.03 -13.69 14.04
CA PHE A 65 -9.77 -14.35 12.97
C PHE A 65 -9.05 -15.58 12.43
N ARG A 66 -9.81 -16.60 12.05
CA ARG A 66 -9.36 -17.68 11.16
C ARG A 66 -10.34 -17.81 10.01
N VAL A 67 -9.86 -18.19 8.84
CA VAL A 67 -10.69 -18.28 7.65
C VAL A 67 -10.95 -19.72 7.24
N ASP A 68 -12.23 -20.03 7.02
CA ASP A 68 -12.68 -21.27 6.38
C ASP A 68 -13.16 -20.93 4.96
N VAL A 69 -12.39 -21.32 3.94
CA VAL A 69 -12.78 -21.15 2.54
C VAL A 69 -13.67 -22.32 2.11
N VAL A 70 -14.88 -22.01 1.66
CA VAL A 70 -15.87 -23.03 1.29
C VAL A 70 -15.34 -23.92 0.16
N GLY A 71 -15.24 -25.22 0.43
CA GLY A 71 -14.78 -26.23 -0.53
C GLY A 71 -13.29 -26.55 -0.44
N GLU A 72 -12.56 -25.92 0.48
CA GLU A 72 -11.14 -26.18 0.71
C GLU A 72 -10.92 -26.85 2.07
N GLN A 73 -10.11 -27.92 2.08
CA GLN A 73 -9.67 -28.57 3.31
C GLN A 73 -8.26 -28.08 3.63
N ALA A 74 -8.17 -26.86 4.16
CA ALA A 74 -6.93 -26.29 4.66
C ALA A 74 -7.10 -25.93 6.14
N VAL A 75 -6.09 -26.21 6.96
CA VAL A 75 -5.98 -25.64 8.30
C VAL A 75 -5.34 -24.26 8.13
N ASP A 76 -6.05 -23.21 8.53
CA ASP A 76 -5.51 -21.85 8.46
C ASP A 76 -4.39 -21.67 9.50
N GLU A 77 -3.14 -21.78 9.03
CA GLU A 77 -1.92 -21.29 9.69
C GLU A 77 -1.53 -19.93 9.10
N ASP A 78 -2.45 -18.96 9.13
CA ASP A 78 -2.34 -17.59 8.60
C ASP A 78 -2.22 -17.47 7.07
N GLY A 79 -1.77 -18.51 6.36
CA GLY A 79 -1.63 -18.51 4.91
C GLY A 79 -2.95 -18.38 4.16
N ALA A 80 -4.00 -19.05 4.63
CA ALA A 80 -5.31 -18.98 3.99
C ALA A 80 -5.95 -17.60 4.19
N PHE A 81 -5.78 -16.99 5.37
CA PHE A 81 -6.27 -15.64 5.59
C PHE A 81 -5.52 -14.60 4.73
N ARG A 82 -4.19 -14.71 4.58
CA ARG A 82 -3.43 -13.84 3.68
C ARG A 82 -3.87 -13.97 2.22
N ASP A 83 -4.15 -15.18 1.75
CA ASP A 83 -4.71 -15.42 0.40
C ASP A 83 -6.07 -14.73 0.23
N VAL A 84 -6.95 -14.89 1.22
CA VAL A 84 -8.26 -14.23 1.22
C VAL A 84 -8.14 -12.72 1.22
N LEU A 85 -7.23 -12.13 2.02
CA LEU A 85 -6.97 -10.69 1.98
C LEU A 85 -6.45 -10.24 0.62
N SER A 86 -5.54 -11.00 0.01
CA SER A 86 -5.02 -10.68 -1.33
C SER A 86 -6.14 -10.62 -2.37
N GLY A 87 -7.01 -11.62 -2.41
CA GLY A 87 -8.18 -11.64 -3.29
C GLY A 87 -9.15 -10.49 -3.00
N PHE A 88 -9.43 -10.22 -1.72
CA PHE A 88 -10.30 -9.14 -1.28
C PHE A 88 -9.82 -7.78 -1.80
N TRP A 89 -8.54 -7.47 -1.58
CA TRP A 89 -7.97 -6.19 -1.97
C TRP A 89 -7.88 -6.03 -3.48
N GLY A 90 -7.70 -7.12 -4.23
CA GLY A 90 -7.83 -7.10 -5.69
C GLY A 90 -9.20 -6.58 -6.13
N GLU A 91 -10.28 -7.24 -5.68
CA GLU A 91 -11.65 -6.85 -6.03
C GLU A 91 -12.03 -5.45 -5.53
N VAL A 92 -11.63 -5.11 -4.30
CA VAL A 92 -11.98 -3.83 -3.66
C VAL A 92 -11.28 -2.65 -4.33
N ILE A 93 -10.00 -2.79 -4.66
CA ILE A 93 -9.25 -1.72 -5.34
C ILE A 93 -9.83 -1.48 -6.73
N ASP A 94 -10.13 -2.54 -7.47
CA ASP A 94 -10.66 -2.42 -8.82
C ASP A 94 -12.09 -1.82 -8.84
N ARG A 95 -12.85 -1.97 -7.75
CA ARG A 95 -14.22 -1.45 -7.64
C ARG A 95 -14.34 -0.06 -7.02
N PHE A 96 -13.52 0.26 -6.02
CA PHE A 96 -13.71 1.42 -5.15
C PHE A 96 -12.55 2.42 -5.19
N PHE A 97 -11.47 2.13 -5.91
CA PHE A 97 -10.27 2.96 -5.95
C PHE A 97 -9.92 3.34 -7.39
N VAL A 98 -9.09 4.37 -7.54
CA VAL A 98 -8.53 4.81 -8.83
C VAL A 98 -7.01 4.84 -8.76
N GLY A 99 -6.37 4.23 -9.75
CA GLY A 99 -4.93 4.21 -9.91
C GLY A 99 -4.37 2.82 -10.24
N VAL A 100 -3.13 2.79 -10.71
CA VAL A 100 -2.44 1.56 -11.15
C VAL A 100 -1.66 0.90 -10.01
N ASP A 101 -0.45 1.39 -9.72
CA ASP A 101 0.41 0.85 -8.65
C ASP A 101 0.13 1.49 -7.30
N GLN A 102 -0.48 2.68 -7.29
CA GLN A 102 -0.93 3.41 -6.11
C GLN A 102 -2.35 3.89 -6.36
N ALA A 103 -3.29 3.44 -5.54
CA ALA A 103 -4.71 3.66 -5.76
C ALA A 103 -5.33 4.47 -4.60
N ALA A 104 -6.05 5.53 -4.95
CA ALA A 104 -6.79 6.36 -3.99
C ALA A 104 -8.25 5.89 -3.92
N PRO A 105 -8.88 5.82 -2.74
CA PRO A 105 -10.30 5.50 -2.64
C PRO A 105 -11.13 6.63 -3.24
N VAL A 106 -12.18 6.28 -3.98
CA VAL A 106 -13.03 7.25 -4.68
C VAL A 106 -14.40 7.31 -4.04
N PHE A 107 -14.79 8.50 -3.61
CA PHE A 107 -16.17 8.72 -3.18
C PHE A 107 -17.15 8.57 -4.35
N SER A 108 -18.19 7.77 -4.14
CA SER A 108 -19.35 7.68 -5.04
C SER A 108 -20.61 7.69 -4.18
N GLY A 109 -21.60 8.49 -4.59
CA GLY A 109 -22.91 8.56 -3.91
C GLY A 109 -23.68 7.23 -3.93
N ALA A 110 -23.26 6.26 -4.76
CA ALA A 110 -23.83 4.93 -4.79
C ALA A 110 -23.21 3.97 -3.76
N THR A 111 -22.06 4.30 -3.17
CA THR A 111 -21.36 3.43 -2.21
C THR A 111 -21.90 3.65 -0.80
N PRO A 112 -22.52 2.63 -0.18
CA PRO A 112 -23.01 2.75 1.20
C PRO A 112 -21.86 2.98 2.17
N THR A 113 -22.10 3.74 3.23
CA THR A 113 -20.99 4.08 4.12
C THR A 113 -20.44 2.93 4.93
N SER A 114 -21.27 1.92 5.22
CA SER A 114 -20.87 0.68 5.88
C SER A 114 -19.74 -0.04 5.14
N ILE A 115 -19.64 0.13 3.81
CA ILE A 115 -18.56 -0.45 3.00
C ILE A 115 -17.21 0.14 3.42
N TRP A 116 -17.11 1.46 3.56
CA TRP A 116 -15.86 2.12 3.95
C TRP A 116 -15.46 1.77 5.38
N GLU A 117 -16.43 1.64 6.28
CA GLU A 117 -16.20 1.19 7.65
C GLU A 117 -15.63 -0.23 7.69
N ALA A 118 -16.25 -1.17 6.94
CA ALA A 118 -15.77 -2.53 6.83
C ALA A 118 -14.35 -2.61 6.21
N ILE A 119 -14.08 -1.86 5.13
CA ILE A 119 -12.74 -1.79 4.52
C ILE A 119 -11.69 -1.32 5.54
N GLY A 120 -12.02 -0.31 6.34
CA GLY A 120 -11.13 0.17 7.41
C GLY A 120 -10.81 -0.89 8.46
N ARG A 121 -11.81 -1.67 8.88
CA ARG A 121 -11.64 -2.79 9.82
C ARG A 121 -10.81 -3.92 9.24
N ILE A 122 -11.05 -4.27 7.98
CA ILE A 122 -10.28 -5.32 7.27
C ILE A 122 -8.81 -4.89 7.14
N LEU A 123 -8.55 -3.62 6.81
CA LEU A 123 -7.19 -3.08 6.77
C LEU A 123 -6.52 -3.14 8.15
N TYR A 124 -7.24 -2.78 9.21
CA TYR A 124 -6.75 -2.88 10.58
C TYR A 124 -6.41 -4.32 10.98
N VAL A 125 -7.35 -5.26 10.81
CA VAL A 125 -7.13 -6.67 11.17
C VAL A 125 -5.99 -7.27 10.34
N GLY A 126 -5.93 -6.97 9.04
CA GLY A 126 -4.83 -7.40 8.18
C GLY A 126 -3.47 -6.94 8.71
N LEU A 127 -3.34 -5.66 9.09
CA LEU A 127 -2.08 -5.16 9.65
C LEU A 127 -1.78 -5.77 11.01
N VAL A 128 -2.73 -5.74 11.95
CA VAL A 128 -2.50 -6.08 13.35
C VAL A 128 -2.29 -7.57 13.56
N GLN A 129 -3.07 -8.41 12.89
CA GLN A 129 -3.00 -9.85 13.08
C GLN A 129 -1.93 -10.48 12.17
N LEU A 130 -1.78 -10.00 10.93
CA LEU A 130 -0.97 -10.67 9.90
C LEU A 130 0.23 -9.85 9.43
N GLY A 131 0.38 -8.61 9.87
CA GLY A 131 1.39 -7.70 9.29
C GLY A 131 1.14 -7.41 7.80
N TYR A 132 -0.09 -7.59 7.33
CA TYR A 132 -0.48 -7.44 5.93
C TYR A 132 -0.90 -5.99 5.63
N LEU A 133 -0.37 -5.42 4.55
CA LEU A 133 -0.88 -4.19 3.94
C LEU A 133 -1.06 -4.37 2.42
N PRO A 134 -2.19 -3.92 1.85
CA PRO A 134 -2.38 -3.90 0.40
C PRO A 134 -1.42 -2.91 -0.28
N LEU A 135 -0.44 -3.41 -1.04
CA LEU A 135 0.59 -2.56 -1.66
C LEU A 135 0.06 -1.55 -2.69
N ARG A 136 -1.08 -1.87 -3.33
CA ARG A 136 -1.76 -0.95 -4.25
C ARG A 136 -2.58 0.11 -3.52
N PHE A 137 -2.82 -0.01 -2.20
CA PHE A 137 -3.44 1.06 -1.45
C PHE A 137 -2.48 2.24 -1.41
N GLY A 138 -2.96 3.40 -1.86
CA GLY A 138 -2.14 4.59 -2.03
C GLY A 138 -1.44 5.02 -0.75
N LEU A 139 -0.11 5.09 -0.79
CA LEU A 139 0.72 5.51 0.34
C LEU A 139 0.29 6.88 0.87
N ALA A 140 0.05 7.85 -0.02
CA ALA A 140 -0.44 9.17 0.35
C ALA A 140 -1.77 9.12 1.11
N SER A 141 -2.74 8.32 0.63
CA SER A 141 -4.04 8.17 1.29
C SER A 141 -3.91 7.45 2.63
N LEU A 142 -3.02 6.45 2.75
CA LEU A 142 -2.77 5.76 4.01
C LEU A 142 -2.17 6.72 5.04
N ILE A 143 -1.07 7.40 4.68
CA ILE A 143 -0.41 8.36 5.55
C ILE A 143 -1.37 9.49 5.94
N PHE A 144 -2.11 10.05 4.98
CA PHE A 144 -3.09 11.10 5.26
C PHE A 144 -4.21 10.60 6.18
N GLY A 145 -4.78 9.43 5.92
CA GLY A 145 -5.84 8.87 6.76
C GLY A 145 -5.38 8.54 8.18
N VAL A 146 -4.14 8.08 8.35
CA VAL A 146 -3.59 7.74 9.68
C VAL A 146 -3.17 8.99 10.44
N PHE A 147 -2.39 9.89 9.82
CA PHE A 147 -1.72 10.99 10.51
C PHE A 147 -2.42 12.34 10.33
N GLY A 148 -3.24 12.51 9.30
CA GLY A 148 -3.84 13.80 8.93
C GLY A 148 -2.85 14.80 8.31
N ALA A 149 -1.60 14.39 8.08
CA ALA A 149 -0.54 15.21 7.53
C ALA A 149 0.27 14.41 6.50
N LEU A 150 0.70 15.08 5.43
CA LEU A 150 1.39 14.46 4.30
C LEU A 150 2.46 15.41 3.75
N HIS A 151 3.62 14.85 3.39
CA HIS A 151 4.68 15.58 2.71
C HIS A 151 4.43 15.57 1.19
N ASP A 152 4.73 16.69 0.52
CA ASP A 152 4.57 16.86 -0.93
C ASP A 152 5.19 15.72 -1.74
N ASP A 153 6.38 15.25 -1.36
CA ASP A 153 7.06 14.19 -2.10
C ASP A 153 6.33 12.84 -2.02
N HIS A 154 5.73 12.52 -0.87
CA HIS A 154 4.91 11.30 -0.73
C HIS A 154 3.63 11.40 -1.56
N LEU A 155 3.05 12.59 -1.60
CA LEU A 155 1.86 12.90 -2.37
C LEU A 155 2.13 12.77 -3.87
N LEU A 156 3.21 13.40 -4.34
CA LEU A 156 3.62 13.36 -5.74
C LEU A 156 4.01 11.95 -6.17
N LEU A 157 4.78 11.23 -5.37
CA LEU A 157 5.15 9.83 -5.62
C LEU A 157 3.92 8.94 -5.78
N SER A 158 2.93 9.10 -4.89
CA SER A 158 1.69 8.32 -4.94
C SER A 158 0.88 8.64 -6.19
N TRP A 159 0.79 9.92 -6.57
CA TRP A 159 0.05 10.32 -7.76
C TRP A 159 0.70 9.86 -9.06
N ILE A 160 2.03 10.02 -9.20
CA ILE A 160 2.77 9.49 -10.35
C ILE A 160 2.61 7.96 -10.44
N GLY A 161 2.68 7.25 -9.31
CA GLY A 161 2.45 5.80 -9.24
C GLY A 161 1.00 5.38 -9.56
N SER A 162 0.05 6.31 -9.51
CA SER A 162 -1.35 6.05 -9.89
C SER A 162 -1.58 6.10 -11.39
N LEU A 163 -0.71 6.79 -12.14
CA LEU A 163 -0.83 6.95 -13.59
C LEU A 163 -0.47 5.66 -14.33
N GLY A 164 -1.05 5.48 -15.52
CA GLY A 164 -0.68 4.42 -16.47
C GLY A 164 0.73 4.58 -17.01
N GLY A 165 1.31 3.52 -17.59
CA GLY A 165 2.74 3.50 -17.98
C GLY A 165 3.18 4.70 -18.84
N LEU A 166 2.44 4.97 -19.92
CA LEU A 166 2.71 6.13 -20.80
C LEU A 166 2.51 7.47 -20.09
N GLU A 167 1.43 7.61 -19.33
CA GLU A 167 1.11 8.85 -18.62
C GLU A 167 2.14 9.16 -17.53
N ARG A 168 2.59 8.12 -16.82
CA ARG A 168 3.64 8.18 -15.81
C ARG A 168 4.95 8.66 -16.42
N GLU A 169 5.35 8.07 -17.55
CA GLU A 169 6.56 8.47 -18.26
C GLU A 169 6.53 9.94 -18.67
N VAL A 170 5.43 10.38 -19.30
CA VAL A 170 5.24 11.79 -19.71
C VAL A 170 5.27 12.72 -18.50
N MET A 171 4.59 12.36 -17.40
CA MET A 171 4.55 13.17 -16.19
C MET A 171 5.93 13.28 -15.52
N SER A 172 6.63 12.16 -15.35
CA SER A 172 8.00 12.14 -14.82
C SER A 172 8.93 13.00 -15.67
N GLN A 173 8.87 12.87 -17.00
CA GLN A 173 9.67 13.69 -17.90
C GLN A 173 9.36 15.19 -17.77
N ALA A 174 8.08 15.56 -17.65
CA ALA A 174 7.66 16.95 -17.49
C ALA A 174 8.18 17.57 -16.18
N ILE A 175 8.25 16.78 -15.09
CA ILE A 175 8.74 17.22 -13.78
C ILE A 175 10.27 17.26 -13.73
N ASP A 176 10.94 16.21 -14.23
CA ASP A 176 12.38 16.01 -14.04
C ASP A 176 13.22 16.72 -15.11
N VAL A 177 12.73 16.77 -16.36
CA VAL A 177 13.47 17.28 -17.53
C VAL A 177 12.84 18.55 -18.10
N GLY A 178 11.56 18.79 -17.82
CA GLY A 178 10.82 19.98 -18.23
C GLY A 178 9.74 19.70 -19.28
N VAL A 179 8.71 20.54 -19.25
CA VAL A 179 7.47 20.46 -20.05
C VAL A 179 7.76 20.50 -21.55
N ARG A 180 8.82 21.20 -21.97
CA ARG A 180 9.20 21.30 -23.40
C ARG A 180 9.68 19.97 -23.99
N ASN A 181 10.11 19.04 -23.16
CA ASN A 181 10.75 17.79 -23.58
C ASN A 181 9.78 16.59 -23.57
N CYS A 182 8.52 16.79 -23.20
CA CYS A 182 7.52 15.73 -23.10
C CYS A 182 6.38 15.90 -24.12
N ASP A 183 5.53 14.87 -24.26
CA ASP A 183 4.31 14.97 -25.06
C ASP A 183 3.30 15.91 -24.39
N ARG A 184 3.19 17.12 -24.94
CA ARG A 184 2.29 18.16 -24.41
C ARG A 184 0.81 17.79 -24.56
N GLY A 185 0.43 16.97 -25.53
CA GLY A 185 -0.96 16.54 -25.69
C GLY A 185 -1.37 15.66 -24.51
N ILE A 186 -0.60 14.61 -24.28
CA ILE A 186 -0.80 13.68 -23.16
C ILE A 186 -0.70 14.42 -21.82
N LEU A 187 0.27 15.32 -21.65
CA LEU A 187 0.39 16.11 -20.42
C LEU A 187 -0.86 16.96 -20.15
N CYS A 188 -1.40 17.63 -21.17
CA CYS A 188 -2.62 18.41 -21.02
C CYS A 188 -3.83 17.52 -20.69
N ASP A 189 -3.91 16.33 -21.30
CA ASP A 189 -4.98 15.36 -21.01
C ASP A 189 -4.92 14.86 -19.55
N ILE A 190 -3.72 14.58 -19.04
CA ILE A 190 -3.52 14.18 -17.63
C ILE A 190 -4.01 15.29 -16.70
N LEU A 191 -3.53 16.53 -16.89
CA LEU A 191 -3.88 17.67 -16.03
C LEU A 191 -5.37 18.06 -16.13
N GLY A 192 -5.93 17.97 -17.35
CA GLY A 192 -7.32 18.31 -17.62
C GLY A 192 -8.32 17.44 -16.85
N ARG A 193 -7.97 16.18 -16.55
CA ARG A 193 -8.81 15.28 -15.73
C ARG A 193 -9.00 15.75 -14.29
N HIS A 194 -8.09 16.58 -13.78
CA HIS A 194 -8.12 17.08 -12.40
C HIS A 194 -8.61 18.54 -12.30
N ALA A 195 -9.27 19.05 -13.36
CA ALA A 195 -9.83 20.39 -13.43
C ALA A 195 -8.81 21.52 -13.14
N VAL A 196 -7.54 21.29 -13.47
CA VAL A 196 -6.49 22.30 -13.36
C VAL A 196 -6.62 23.27 -14.54
N PRO A 197 -6.92 24.57 -14.31
CA PRO A 197 -7.28 25.50 -15.39
C PRO A 197 -6.06 26.14 -16.08
N GLU A 198 -4.84 25.85 -15.63
CA GLU A 198 -3.62 26.50 -16.08
C GLU A 198 -2.79 25.60 -16.99
N LEU A 199 -2.21 26.18 -18.03
CA LEU A 199 -1.33 25.46 -18.94
C LEU A 199 0.02 25.12 -18.29
N PRO A 200 0.56 23.92 -18.51
CA PRO A 200 1.85 23.53 -17.96
C PRO A 200 3.01 24.30 -18.59
N THR A 201 3.95 24.71 -17.74
CA THR A 201 5.23 25.34 -18.04
C THR A 201 6.30 24.78 -17.10
N ASP A 202 7.57 24.93 -17.46
CA ASP A 202 8.69 24.46 -16.62
C ASP A 202 8.69 25.08 -15.21
N ILE A 203 8.06 26.26 -15.04
CA ILE A 203 7.98 26.99 -13.77
C ILE A 203 6.86 26.45 -12.88
N ASN A 204 5.70 26.09 -13.45
CA ASN A 204 4.51 25.74 -12.68
C ASN A 204 4.26 24.23 -12.59
N MET A 205 4.97 23.39 -13.36
CA MET A 205 4.65 21.96 -13.52
C MET A 205 4.56 21.20 -12.20
N ARG A 206 5.55 21.35 -11.30
CA ARG A 206 5.53 20.67 -10.00
C ARG A 206 4.32 21.08 -9.16
N ARG A 207 3.95 22.37 -9.17
CA ARG A 207 2.76 22.87 -8.46
C ARG A 207 1.48 22.28 -9.07
N LEU A 208 1.35 22.25 -10.40
CA LEU A 208 0.17 21.66 -11.05
C LEU A 208 0.04 20.17 -10.75
N ALA A 209 1.15 19.44 -10.75
CA ALA A 209 1.19 18.03 -10.38
C ALA A 209 0.75 17.81 -8.92
N LEU A 210 1.24 18.63 -7.99
CA LEU A 210 0.79 18.58 -6.60
C LEU A 210 -0.70 18.87 -6.43
N GLN A 211 -1.23 19.86 -7.15
CA GLN A 211 -2.68 20.15 -7.13
C GLN A 211 -3.50 18.94 -7.62
N CYS A 212 -3.06 18.27 -8.68
CA CYS A 212 -3.73 17.05 -9.16
C CYS A 212 -3.67 15.93 -8.10
N ALA A 213 -2.50 15.77 -7.48
CA ALA A 213 -2.28 14.78 -6.44
C ALA A 213 -3.16 15.04 -5.21
N GLU A 214 -3.25 16.29 -4.72
CA GLU A 214 -4.14 16.71 -3.64
C GLU A 214 -5.61 16.42 -3.96
N VAL A 215 -6.05 16.76 -5.18
CA VAL A 215 -7.42 16.49 -5.63
C VAL A 215 -7.75 14.99 -5.54
N GLN A 216 -6.84 14.12 -5.95
CA GLN A 216 -7.08 12.67 -5.98
C GLN A 216 -6.90 11.99 -4.62
N PHE A 217 -5.76 12.19 -3.96
CA PHE A 217 -5.36 11.41 -2.78
C PHE A 217 -5.79 12.03 -1.45
N VAL A 218 -6.16 13.30 -1.44
CA VAL A 218 -6.58 14.03 -0.23
C VAL A 218 -8.05 14.42 -0.33
N ALA A 219 -8.41 15.33 -1.23
CA ALA A 219 -9.76 15.87 -1.31
C ALA A 219 -10.78 14.81 -1.76
N GLY A 220 -10.51 14.09 -2.85
CA GLY A 220 -11.38 13.03 -3.39
C GLY A 220 -11.49 11.80 -2.48
N ALA A 221 -10.44 11.54 -1.70
CA ALA A 221 -10.35 10.41 -0.77
C ALA A 221 -10.85 10.73 0.65
N MET A 222 -11.13 12.00 0.97
CA MET A 222 -11.38 12.45 2.33
C MET A 222 -12.53 11.70 3.02
N TYR A 223 -13.68 11.58 2.34
CA TYR A 223 -14.85 10.92 2.92
C TYR A 223 -14.62 9.40 3.13
N PRO A 224 -14.15 8.63 2.14
CA PRO A 224 -13.77 7.24 2.34
C PRO A 224 -12.81 7.04 3.52
N LEU A 225 -11.70 7.80 3.55
CA LEU A 225 -10.68 7.67 4.59
C LEU A 225 -11.22 7.99 5.98
N HIS A 226 -12.04 9.03 6.10
CA HIS A 226 -12.69 9.38 7.35
C HIS A 226 -13.60 8.24 7.87
N ARG A 227 -14.30 7.55 6.97
CA ARG A 227 -15.19 6.44 7.35
C ARG A 227 -14.44 5.14 7.61
N MET A 228 -13.28 4.93 7.00
CA MET A 228 -12.38 3.82 7.32
C MET A 228 -11.74 3.93 8.72
N ARG A 229 -11.72 5.12 9.33
CA ARG A 229 -11.14 5.35 10.68
C ARG A 229 -9.68 4.89 10.80
N LEU A 230 -8.86 5.25 9.81
CA LEU A 230 -7.47 4.79 9.71
C LEU A 230 -6.57 5.31 10.83
N GLU A 231 -7.00 6.32 11.60
CA GLU A 231 -6.31 6.78 12.80
C GLU A 231 -6.12 5.66 13.85
N ARG A 232 -6.95 4.60 13.80
CA ARG A 232 -6.81 3.40 14.63
C ARG A 232 -5.49 2.65 14.38
N LEU A 233 -4.86 2.84 13.22
CA LEU A 233 -3.57 2.21 12.89
C LEU A 233 -2.37 2.92 13.53
N ARG A 234 -2.53 4.12 14.10
CA ARG A 234 -1.42 4.91 14.69
C ARG A 234 -0.52 4.16 15.67
N PRO A 235 -1.02 3.28 16.56
CA PRO A 235 -0.16 2.50 17.45
C PRO A 235 0.83 1.58 16.71
N HIS A 236 0.47 1.16 15.49
CA HIS A 236 1.28 0.25 14.65
C HIS A 236 2.05 1.00 13.55
N LEU A 237 1.51 2.14 13.10
CA LEU A 237 2.10 3.04 12.13
C LEU A 237 2.54 4.32 12.84
N ILE A 238 3.75 4.28 13.41
CA ILE A 238 4.27 5.33 14.31
C ILE A 238 4.45 6.69 13.61
N SER A 239 4.92 6.70 12.37
CA SER A 239 5.19 7.92 11.60
C SER A 239 5.05 7.69 10.09
N PRO A 240 4.95 8.76 9.27
CA PRO A 240 4.96 8.63 7.81
C PRO A 240 6.19 7.87 7.28
N SER A 241 7.39 8.19 7.78
CA SER A 241 8.62 7.52 7.38
C SER A 241 8.67 6.05 7.82
N HIS A 242 8.18 5.75 9.03
CA HIS A 242 8.04 4.37 9.50
C HIS A 242 7.08 3.56 8.62
N THR A 243 5.95 4.16 8.24
CA THR A 243 4.95 3.54 7.36
C THR A 243 5.52 3.22 5.98
N MET A 244 6.30 4.15 5.40
CA MET A 244 7.00 3.90 4.15
C MET A 244 8.01 2.75 4.28
N GLY A 245 8.79 2.71 5.37
CA GLY A 245 9.71 1.61 5.65
C GLY A 245 8.99 0.25 5.74
N ILE A 246 7.82 0.19 6.36
CA ILE A 246 7.00 -1.03 6.39
C ILE A 246 6.59 -1.45 4.97
N ILE A 247 6.05 -0.53 4.18
CA ILE A 247 5.56 -0.83 2.82
C ILE A 247 6.70 -1.29 1.91
N GLU A 248 7.87 -0.66 1.98
CA GLU A 248 9.03 -1.08 1.18
C GLU A 248 9.52 -2.48 1.57
N ARG A 249 9.49 -2.85 2.85
CA ARG A 249 9.83 -4.22 3.27
C ARG A 249 8.78 -5.25 2.84
N LEU A 250 7.50 -4.86 2.77
CA LEU A 250 6.42 -5.74 2.32
C LEU A 250 6.43 -5.93 0.81
N ARG A 251 7.08 -5.05 0.04
CA ARG A 251 7.18 -5.16 -1.41
C ARG A 251 8.02 -6.39 -1.78
N PRO A 252 7.45 -7.37 -2.52
CA PRO A 252 8.21 -8.53 -2.95
C PRO A 252 9.38 -8.10 -3.83
N SER A 253 10.52 -8.74 -3.62
CA SER A 253 11.71 -8.58 -4.45
C SER A 253 12.27 -9.94 -4.84
N SER A 254 12.90 -10.01 -6.01
CA SER A 254 13.58 -11.20 -6.53
C SER A 254 14.54 -11.81 -5.49
N ARG A 255 15.22 -10.93 -4.75
CA ARG A 255 16.09 -11.32 -3.64
C ARG A 255 15.32 -11.95 -2.48
N ALA A 256 14.32 -11.25 -1.94
CA ALA A 256 13.56 -11.73 -0.78
C ALA A 256 12.84 -13.06 -1.10
N VAL A 257 12.21 -13.17 -2.26
CA VAL A 257 11.52 -14.39 -2.68
C VAL A 257 12.51 -15.55 -2.84
N SER A 258 13.68 -15.31 -3.46
CA SER A 258 14.71 -16.34 -3.57
C SER A 258 15.24 -16.82 -2.22
N GLU A 259 15.30 -15.95 -1.21
CA GLU A 259 15.76 -16.28 0.15
C GLU A 259 14.66 -17.00 0.96
N MET A 260 13.38 -16.76 0.65
CA MET A 260 12.23 -17.42 1.30
C MET A 260 11.98 -18.86 0.85
N ILE A 261 12.60 -19.32 -0.24
CA ILE A 261 12.45 -20.71 -0.70
C ILE A 261 13.21 -21.66 0.23
N GLN A 262 12.45 -22.21 1.18
CA GLN A 262 12.86 -23.24 2.11
C GLN A 262 12.50 -24.61 1.51
N THR A 263 13.49 -25.28 0.92
CA THR A 263 13.35 -26.66 0.45
C THR A 263 14.65 -27.41 0.69
N GLU A 264 14.53 -28.66 1.11
CA GLU A 264 15.66 -29.57 1.27
C GLU A 264 15.75 -30.42 0.00
N ALA A 265 16.82 -30.27 -0.77
CA ALA A 265 17.08 -31.16 -1.89
C ALA A 265 17.60 -32.49 -1.33
N THR A 266 16.98 -33.59 -1.75
CA THR A 266 17.32 -34.95 -1.27
C THR A 266 18.35 -35.64 -2.17
N ASN A 267 18.57 -35.12 -3.37
CA ASN A 267 19.51 -35.67 -4.35
C ASN A 267 20.14 -34.57 -5.23
N SER A 268 21.16 -34.95 -6.01
CA SER A 268 21.93 -34.02 -6.85
C SER A 268 21.12 -33.40 -7.99
N ASP A 269 20.08 -34.08 -8.49
CA ASP A 269 19.22 -33.53 -9.55
C ASP A 269 18.27 -32.47 -8.99
N GLU A 270 17.70 -32.71 -7.81
CA GLU A 270 16.90 -31.72 -7.08
C GLU A 270 17.72 -30.47 -6.73
N GLU A 271 18.95 -30.63 -6.24
CA GLU A 271 19.84 -29.51 -5.94
C GLU A 271 20.10 -28.66 -7.19
N ARG A 272 20.29 -29.32 -8.34
CA ARG A 272 20.49 -28.65 -9.63
C ARG A 272 19.25 -27.90 -10.09
N VAL A 273 18.07 -28.51 -10.00
CA VAL A 273 16.78 -27.85 -10.35
C VAL A 273 16.51 -26.66 -9.42
N LEU A 274 16.75 -26.81 -8.12
CA LEU A 274 16.63 -25.73 -7.15
C LEU A 274 17.58 -24.57 -7.46
N GLY A 275 18.81 -24.88 -7.87
CA GLY A 275 19.78 -23.89 -8.34
C GLY A 275 19.25 -23.11 -9.55
N TYR A 276 18.65 -23.78 -10.54
CA TYR A 276 18.03 -23.10 -11.68
C TYR A 276 16.83 -22.25 -11.30
N LEU A 277 15.96 -22.72 -10.40
CA LEU A 277 14.82 -21.95 -9.92
C LEU A 277 15.25 -20.68 -9.18
N ARG A 278 16.19 -20.80 -8.22
CA ARG A 278 16.72 -19.64 -7.49
C ARG A 278 17.38 -18.63 -8.42
N ARG A 279 18.13 -19.10 -9.42
CA ARG A 279 18.73 -18.24 -10.44
C ARG A 279 17.65 -17.52 -11.26
N PHE A 280 16.65 -18.26 -11.74
CA PHE A 280 15.53 -17.67 -12.48
C PHE A 280 14.88 -16.55 -11.66
N ILE A 281 14.49 -16.82 -10.41
CA ILE A 281 13.83 -15.83 -9.54
C ILE A 281 14.72 -14.61 -9.30
N ARG A 282 16.05 -14.79 -9.19
CA ARG A 282 16.98 -13.65 -9.02
C ARG A 282 17.10 -12.79 -10.28
N ASP A 283 16.93 -13.38 -11.45
CA ASP A 283 17.16 -12.73 -12.74
C ASP A 283 15.89 -12.09 -13.34
N ILE A 284 14.70 -12.41 -12.84
CA ILE A 284 13.43 -11.82 -13.33
C ILE A 284 13.20 -10.37 -12.83
N ASN A 285 12.49 -9.59 -13.66
CA ASN A 285 12.05 -8.23 -13.33
C ASN A 285 10.79 -8.23 -12.44
N SER A 286 10.36 -7.04 -12.00
CA SER A 286 9.19 -6.89 -11.11
C SER A 286 7.89 -7.44 -11.68
N ASP A 287 7.68 -7.32 -12.99
CA ASP A 287 6.42 -7.73 -13.63
C ASP A 287 6.35 -9.25 -13.72
N LEU A 288 7.44 -9.89 -14.13
CA LEU A 288 7.54 -11.33 -14.18
C LEU A 288 7.58 -11.96 -12.77
N LEU A 289 8.12 -11.25 -11.78
CA LEU A 289 8.04 -11.66 -10.37
C LEU A 289 6.60 -11.64 -9.85
N ARG A 290 5.84 -10.58 -10.15
CA ARG A 290 4.41 -10.50 -9.83
C ARG A 290 3.64 -11.65 -10.48
N LEU A 291 3.92 -11.95 -11.75
CA LEU A 291 3.31 -13.07 -12.45
C LEU A 291 3.69 -14.41 -11.82
N PHE A 292 4.96 -14.62 -11.48
CA PHE A 292 5.45 -15.81 -10.78
C PHE A 292 4.69 -16.04 -9.47
N LEU A 293 4.59 -15.00 -8.62
CA LEU A 293 3.88 -15.06 -7.34
C LEU A 293 2.35 -15.19 -7.48
N SER A 294 1.78 -14.91 -8.65
CA SER A 294 0.35 -15.13 -8.89
C SER A 294 -0.01 -16.59 -9.21
N VAL A 295 1.00 -17.41 -9.55
CA VAL A 295 0.83 -18.81 -9.96
C VAL A 295 1.31 -19.79 -8.89
N CYS A 296 2.23 -19.35 -8.02
CA CYS A 296 2.77 -20.13 -6.89
C CYS A 296 1.93 -19.94 -5.63
#